data_AF-A0A7J6SSW9-F1
#
_entry.id   AF-A0A7J6SSW9-F1
#
_cell.length_a   1.000
_cell.length_b   1.000
_cell.length_c   1.000
_cell.angle_alpha   90.00
_cell.angle_beta   90.00
_cell.angle_gamma   90.00
#
_symmetry.space_group_name_H-M   'P 1'
#
loop_
_entity.id
_entity.type
_entity.pdbx_description
1 polymer ?
#
loop_
_entity_poly.entity_id
_entity_poly.type
_entity_poly.pdbx_seq_one_letter_code
_entity_poly.pdbx_strand_id
1 'polypeptide(L)'
;MSMLGAMGVELNLMKADVELLEEIKALLHVYKSCIDANLLKGNFYRLWDPFDIHSTQVFGAEATAWMLVACDRSRAIVMVCMLHLKEVGKIIPRLQLKGLSEDTLYDIIDLAPSSYVRNPQTLQVVCNPVPVSKFSGMQLRGVTLMKAGLPLQFLFDGDCSLFEIRSSELGARPGPAGSFDFTTLRSAV
;
A
#
# COMPACT_ATOMS: atom_id res chain seq x y z
N MET A 1 7.66 -5.50 -3.49
CA MET A 1 8.49 -4.28 -3.68
C MET A 1 8.54 -3.77 -5.13
N SER A 2 8.29 -4.60 -6.15
CA SER A 2 8.36 -4.21 -7.57
C SER A 2 7.27 -3.23 -8.06
N MET A 3 6.29 -2.87 -7.23
CA MET A 3 5.12 -2.07 -7.61
C MET A 3 5.42 -0.60 -7.91
N LEU A 4 6.53 -0.04 -7.39
CA LEU A 4 6.96 1.34 -7.64
C LEU A 4 8.14 1.42 -8.63
N GLY A 5 8.34 0.38 -9.43
CA GLY A 5 9.31 0.34 -10.53
C GLY A 5 8.71 -0.35 -11.74
N ALA A 6 9.55 -0.86 -12.64
CA ALA A 6 9.09 -1.75 -13.71
C ALA A 6 8.65 -3.09 -13.10
N MET A 7 7.35 -3.25 -12.86
CA MET A 7 6.82 -4.49 -12.28
C MET A 7 6.98 -5.64 -13.27
N GLY A 8 7.52 -6.76 -12.78
CA GLY A 8 7.61 -8.03 -13.46
C GLY A 8 7.54 -9.19 -12.46
N VAL A 9 7.40 -10.41 -12.99
CA VAL A 9 7.41 -11.65 -12.23
C VAL A 9 8.54 -12.52 -12.76
N GLU A 10 9.53 -12.78 -11.91
CA GLU A 10 10.72 -13.55 -12.25
C GLU A 10 10.77 -14.85 -11.43
N LEU A 11 9.82 -15.74 -11.70
CA LEU A 11 9.75 -17.07 -11.06
C LEU A 11 9.18 -18.12 -12.02
N ASN A 12 9.42 -19.39 -11.73
CA ASN A 12 8.89 -20.48 -12.54
C ASN A 12 7.40 -20.69 -12.23
N LEU A 13 6.53 -20.13 -13.06
CA LEU A 13 5.08 -20.22 -12.91
C LEU A 13 4.54 -21.66 -12.97
N MET A 14 5.27 -22.60 -13.57
CA MET A 14 4.86 -24.02 -13.61
C MET A 14 4.93 -24.70 -12.23
N LYS A 15 5.60 -24.07 -11.26
CA LYS A 15 5.71 -24.54 -9.89
C LYS A 15 4.83 -23.77 -8.91
N ALA A 16 4.13 -22.75 -9.37
CA ALA A 16 3.23 -21.96 -8.53
C ALA A 16 1.93 -22.74 -8.29
N ASP A 17 1.43 -22.69 -7.07
CA ASP A 17 0.09 -23.19 -6.76
C ASP A 17 -0.99 -22.20 -7.22
N VAL A 18 -2.25 -22.61 -7.11
CA VAL A 18 -3.40 -21.81 -7.56
C VAL A 18 -3.50 -20.51 -6.78
N GLU A 19 -3.23 -20.54 -5.47
CA GLU A 19 -3.30 -19.37 -4.60
C GLU A 19 -2.27 -18.31 -5.00
N LEU A 20 -1.01 -18.70 -5.17
CA LEU A 20 0.05 -17.80 -5.63
C LEU A 20 -0.24 -17.22 -7.02
N LEU A 21 -0.79 -18.03 -7.93
CA LEU A 21 -1.18 -17.55 -9.27
C LEU A 21 -2.28 -16.49 -9.21
N GLU A 22 -3.28 -16.66 -8.34
CA GLU A 22 -4.34 -15.67 -8.13
C GLU A 22 -3.80 -14.39 -7.49
N GLU A 23 -2.89 -14.49 -6.52
CA GLU A 23 -2.21 -13.33 -5.94
C GLU A 23 -1.41 -12.55 -6.99
N ILE A 24 -0.64 -13.26 -7.84
CA ILE A 24 0.12 -12.65 -8.93
C ILE A 24 -0.81 -11.90 -9.90
N LYS A 25 -1.94 -12.51 -10.28
CA LYS A 25 -2.94 -11.86 -11.16
C LYS A 25 -3.52 -10.61 -10.51
N ALA A 26 -3.88 -10.68 -9.23
CA ALA A 26 -4.42 -9.57 -8.49
C ALA A 26 -3.42 -8.39 -8.41
N LEU A 27 -2.16 -8.67 -8.11
CA LEU A 27 -1.10 -7.66 -8.07
C LEU A 27 -0.82 -7.04 -9.45
N LEU A 28 -0.81 -7.84 -10.51
CA LEU A 28 -0.68 -7.35 -11.89
C LEU A 28 -1.84 -6.43 -12.28
N HIS A 29 -3.07 -6.76 -11.89
CA HIS A 29 -4.23 -5.93 -12.13
C HIS A 29 -4.14 -4.59 -11.38
N VAL A 30 -3.73 -4.62 -10.11
CA VAL A 30 -3.47 -3.39 -9.34
C VAL A 30 -2.41 -2.54 -10.02
N TYR A 31 -1.28 -3.13 -10.44
CA TYR A 31 -0.21 -2.39 -11.09
C TYR A 31 -0.71 -1.70 -12.36
N LYS A 32 -1.38 -2.44 -13.25
CA LYS A 32 -1.91 -1.92 -14.52
C LYS A 32 -3.02 -0.87 -14.35
N SER A 33 -3.80 -0.94 -13.27
CA SER A 33 -4.88 0.01 -12.99
C SER A 33 -4.43 1.25 -12.21
N CYS A 34 -3.36 1.14 -11.41
CA CYS A 34 -2.81 2.26 -10.63
C CYS A 34 -1.83 3.12 -11.41
N ILE A 35 -0.92 2.48 -12.15
CA ILE A 35 0.24 3.17 -12.72
C ILE A 35 -0.12 3.67 -14.12
N ASP A 36 -0.27 4.98 -14.25
CA ASP A 36 -0.53 5.67 -15.51
C ASP A 36 0.56 6.69 -15.86
N ALA A 37 0.43 7.31 -17.03
CA ALA A 37 1.40 8.29 -17.51
C ALA A 37 1.53 9.54 -16.64
N ASN A 38 0.48 9.92 -15.90
CA ASN A 38 0.50 11.10 -15.03
C ASN A 38 1.29 10.81 -13.74
N LEU A 39 1.11 9.61 -13.17
CA LEU A 39 1.94 9.12 -12.06
C LEU A 39 3.40 8.92 -12.47
N LEU A 40 3.65 8.29 -13.62
CA LEU A 40 5.02 7.99 -14.10
C LEU A 40 5.85 9.26 -14.40
N LYS A 41 5.22 10.34 -14.86
CA LYS A 41 5.87 11.65 -15.07
C LYS A 41 5.96 12.49 -13.80
N GLY A 42 5.32 12.03 -12.73
CA GLY A 42 5.21 12.71 -11.47
C GLY A 42 6.50 12.71 -10.65
N ASN A 43 6.36 13.03 -9.37
CA ASN A 43 7.49 13.15 -8.45
C ASN A 43 7.62 11.91 -7.58
N PHE A 44 8.84 11.37 -7.50
CA PHE A 44 9.18 10.28 -6.59
C PHE A 44 9.80 10.83 -5.29
N TYR A 45 9.25 10.44 -4.16
CA TYR A 45 9.74 10.84 -2.84
C TYR A 45 10.16 9.63 -2.02
N ARG A 46 11.36 9.72 -1.44
CA ARG A 46 11.78 8.85 -0.34
C ARG A 46 11.22 9.39 0.97
N LEU A 47 10.51 8.54 1.71
CA LEU A 47 9.86 8.89 2.97
C LEU A 47 10.67 8.40 4.16
N TRP A 48 11.07 7.12 4.14
CA TRP A 48 12.02 6.54 5.09
C TRP A 48 13.20 5.93 4.33
N ASP A 49 14.41 6.17 4.82
CA ASP A 49 15.67 5.75 4.22
C ASP A 49 16.16 4.46 4.90
N PRO A 50 16.24 3.32 4.18
CA PRO A 50 16.61 2.01 4.74
C PRO A 50 18.02 1.99 5.37
N PHE A 51 18.88 2.97 5.08
CA PHE A 51 20.24 3.05 5.60
C PHE A 51 20.38 4.05 6.76
N ASP A 52 19.40 4.92 6.96
CA ASP A 52 19.38 5.83 8.10
C ASP A 52 18.56 5.22 9.23
N ILE A 53 19.26 4.76 10.26
CA ILE A 53 18.65 4.22 11.48
C ILE A 53 17.70 5.21 12.14
N HIS A 54 17.92 6.52 12.02
CA HIS A 54 17.04 7.52 12.64
C HIS A 54 15.74 7.70 11.86
N SER A 55 15.77 7.47 10.55
CA SER A 55 14.57 7.54 9.70
C SER A 55 13.78 6.23 9.64
N THR A 56 14.47 5.09 9.77
CA THR A 56 13.88 3.74 9.72
C THR A 56 13.45 3.22 11.07
N GLN A 57 14.10 3.62 12.17
CA GLN A 57 13.73 3.21 13.51
C GLN A 57 12.46 3.92 13.95
N VAL A 58 11.35 3.37 13.50
CA VAL A 58 10.07 3.76 14.03
C VAL A 58 9.73 2.82 15.17
N PHE A 59 10.00 3.28 16.39
CA PHE A 59 9.59 2.65 17.65
C PHE A 59 9.83 1.13 17.71
N GLY A 60 11.04 0.67 17.44
CA GLY A 60 11.38 -0.76 17.55
C GLY A 60 11.12 -1.57 16.28
N ALA A 61 11.10 -0.92 15.12
CA ALA A 61 11.04 -1.59 13.83
C ALA A 61 11.91 -0.84 12.81
N GLU A 62 12.48 -1.53 11.83
CA GLU A 62 13.19 -0.96 10.69
C GLU A 62 12.29 -1.04 9.47
N ALA A 63 11.94 0.10 8.88
CA ALA A 63 11.05 0.16 7.73
C ALA A 63 11.54 1.14 6.68
N THR A 64 11.23 0.86 5.42
CA THR A 64 11.48 1.76 4.30
C THR A 64 10.18 2.16 3.63
N ALA A 65 10.12 3.38 3.13
CA ALA A 65 8.89 3.91 2.54
C ALA A 65 9.18 4.86 1.38
N TRP A 66 8.38 4.73 0.33
CA TRP A 66 8.48 5.53 -0.87
C TRP A 66 7.09 5.92 -1.35
N MET A 67 7.00 7.02 -2.08
CA MET A 67 5.76 7.39 -2.77
C MET A 67 6.03 8.02 -4.13
N LEU A 68 5.10 7.78 -5.05
CA LEU A 68 5.03 8.42 -6.36
C LEU A 68 3.79 9.32 -6.39
N VAL A 69 3.98 10.61 -6.67
CA VAL A 69 2.90 11.61 -6.71
C VAL A 69 2.70 12.08 -8.14
N ALA A 70 1.46 12.03 -8.64
CA ALA A 70 1.10 12.50 -9.96
C ALA A 70 1.43 14.00 -10.16
N CYS A 71 1.64 14.43 -11.42
CA CYS A 71 2.04 15.82 -11.72
C CYS A 71 1.05 16.86 -11.20
N ASP A 72 -0.24 16.55 -11.30
CA ASP A 72 -1.37 17.37 -10.82
C ASP A 72 -1.64 17.22 -9.32
N ARG A 73 -0.87 16.37 -8.62
CA ARG A 73 -1.03 16.02 -7.19
C ARG A 73 -2.42 15.48 -6.85
N SER A 74 -3.21 15.07 -7.85
CA SER A 74 -4.55 14.53 -7.63
C SER A 74 -4.48 13.14 -7.02
N ARG A 75 -3.36 12.41 -7.23
CA ARG A 75 -3.13 11.06 -6.72
C ARG A 75 -1.68 10.80 -6.35
N ALA A 76 -1.48 9.84 -5.47
CA ALA A 76 -0.18 9.26 -5.17
C ALA A 76 -0.30 7.76 -4.86
N ILE A 77 0.76 7.00 -5.16
CA ILE A 77 0.90 5.61 -4.73
C ILE A 77 2.00 5.55 -3.68
N VAL A 78 1.70 4.94 -2.54
CA VAL A 78 2.62 4.82 -1.40
C VAL A 78 2.89 3.34 -1.15
N MET A 79 4.16 3.01 -0.96
CA MET A 79 4.59 1.68 -0.56
C MET A 79 5.47 1.77 0.67
N VAL A 80 5.19 0.90 1.63
CA VAL A 80 5.94 0.78 2.87
C VAL A 80 6.29 -0.68 3.08
N CYS A 81 7.53 -0.96 3.46
CA CYS A 81 8.02 -2.30 3.72
C CYS A 81 8.67 -2.33 5.09
N MET A 82 8.17 -3.23 5.94
CA MET A 82 8.82 -3.58 7.19
C MET A 82 10.00 -4.50 6.87
N LEU A 83 11.21 -4.08 7.24
CA LEU A 83 12.42 -4.86 7.03
C LEU A 83 12.63 -5.79 8.22
N HIS A 84 12.52 -5.27 9.45
CA HIS A 84 12.73 -6.06 10.66
C HIS A 84 12.01 -5.46 11.87
N LEU A 85 11.27 -6.29 12.61
CA LEU A 85 10.60 -5.94 13.85
C LEU A 85 11.53 -6.27 15.04
N LYS A 86 12.07 -5.24 15.68
CA LYS A 86 12.99 -5.38 16.82
C LYS A 86 12.26 -5.64 18.13
N GLU A 87 11.11 -5.01 18.35
CA GLU A 87 10.36 -5.13 19.60
C GLU A 87 8.84 -5.17 19.38
N VAL A 88 8.17 -6.18 19.94
CA VAL A 88 6.73 -6.33 19.86
C VAL A 88 6.04 -5.41 20.88
N GLY A 89 5.03 -4.66 20.46
CA GLY A 89 4.15 -3.90 21.36
C GLY A 89 4.49 -2.41 21.56
N LYS A 90 5.46 -1.87 20.81
CA LYS A 90 5.72 -0.42 20.76
C LYS A 90 4.79 0.32 19.78
N ILE A 91 4.76 1.65 19.91
CA ILE A 91 3.83 2.59 19.24
C ILE A 91 3.81 2.41 17.72
N ILE A 92 2.62 2.56 17.14
CA ILE A 92 2.32 2.53 15.71
C ILE A 92 3.09 3.65 14.98
N PRO A 93 3.97 3.34 13.99
CA PRO A 93 4.61 4.32 13.14
C PRO A 93 3.65 5.33 12.54
N ARG A 94 4.02 6.61 12.52
CA ARG A 94 3.32 7.63 11.72
C ARG A 94 4.14 7.96 10.49
N LEU A 95 3.64 7.58 9.32
CA LEU A 95 4.26 7.91 8.04
C LEU A 95 3.80 9.29 7.58
N GLN A 96 4.71 10.26 7.62
CA GLN A 96 4.49 11.58 7.00
C GLN A 96 4.69 11.50 5.49
N LEU A 97 3.68 11.92 4.73
CA LEU A 97 3.74 11.96 3.27
C LEU A 97 4.40 13.26 2.77
N LYS A 98 4.66 13.35 1.46
CA LYS A 98 5.27 14.51 0.82
C LYS A 98 4.61 14.82 -0.53
N GLY A 99 4.69 16.09 -0.96
CA GLY A 99 4.34 16.49 -2.32
C GLY A 99 2.84 16.55 -2.65
N LEU A 100 1.96 16.36 -1.67
CA LEU A 100 0.50 16.50 -1.84
C LEU A 100 0.08 17.98 -1.84
N SER A 101 -1.13 18.25 -2.33
CA SER A 101 -1.77 19.56 -2.14
C SER A 101 -2.30 19.69 -0.72
N GLU A 102 -1.96 20.77 -0.01
CA GLU A 102 -2.29 20.92 1.43
C GLU A 102 -3.81 20.93 1.69
N ASP A 103 -4.56 21.64 0.85
CA ASP A 103 -5.99 21.88 1.04
C ASP A 103 -6.87 20.76 0.48
N THR A 104 -6.34 19.91 -0.39
CA THR A 104 -7.10 18.84 -1.02
C THR A 104 -7.46 17.75 0.00
N LEU A 105 -8.72 17.31 -0.03
CA LEU A 105 -9.18 16.14 0.72
C LEU A 105 -8.87 14.88 -0.09
N TYR A 106 -8.20 13.91 0.55
CA TYR A 106 -7.82 12.66 -0.08
C TYR A 106 -8.44 11.45 0.62
N ASP A 107 -8.94 10.53 -0.18
CA ASP A 107 -9.26 9.16 0.19
C ASP A 107 -7.97 8.33 0.27
N ILE A 108 -7.86 7.49 1.29
CA ILE A 108 -6.76 6.51 1.43
C ILE A 108 -7.31 5.13 1.13
N ILE A 109 -6.82 4.53 0.04
CA ILE A 109 -7.34 3.29 -0.50
C ILE A 109 -6.26 2.21 -0.41
N ASP A 110 -6.50 1.19 0.40
CA ASP A 110 -5.63 0.01 0.47
C ASP A 110 -5.70 -0.75 -0.86
N LEU A 111 -4.57 -0.94 -1.53
CA LEU A 111 -4.51 -1.56 -2.85
C LEU A 111 -4.24 -3.05 -2.76
N ALA A 112 -3.61 -3.52 -1.69
CA ALA A 112 -3.27 -4.92 -1.47
C ALA A 112 -3.56 -5.29 0.00
N PRO A 113 -4.86 -5.34 0.38
CA PRO A 113 -5.26 -5.62 1.75
C PRO A 113 -4.81 -7.02 2.18
N SER A 114 -4.49 -7.17 3.47
CA SER A 114 -4.06 -8.44 4.05
C SER A 114 -5.24 -9.23 4.60
N SER A 115 -5.18 -10.55 4.46
CA SER A 115 -6.07 -11.49 5.16
C SER A 115 -5.68 -11.65 6.63
N TYR A 116 -4.47 -11.26 7.03
CA TYR A 116 -4.04 -11.36 8.42
C TYR A 116 -4.39 -10.09 9.20
N VAL A 117 -5.12 -10.26 10.30
CA VAL A 117 -5.54 -9.17 11.18
C VAL A 117 -5.25 -9.50 12.63
N ARG A 118 -5.04 -8.48 13.45
CA ARG A 118 -4.92 -8.66 14.90
C ARG A 118 -6.31 -8.62 15.53
N ASN A 119 -6.69 -9.70 16.22
CA ASN A 119 -7.91 -9.72 17.01
C ASN A 119 -7.81 -8.69 18.15
N PRO A 120 -8.72 -7.71 18.28
CA PRO A 120 -8.60 -6.64 19.27
C PRO A 120 -8.77 -7.13 20.72
N GLN A 121 -9.45 -8.27 20.94
CA GLN A 121 -9.68 -8.83 22.27
C GLN A 121 -8.52 -9.70 22.74
N THR A 122 -8.00 -10.57 21.86
CA THR A 122 -6.96 -11.54 22.22
C THR A 122 -5.56 -11.11 21.81
N LEU A 123 -5.44 -10.07 20.98
CA LEU A 123 -4.21 -9.60 20.33
C LEU A 123 -3.51 -10.64 19.45
N GLN A 124 -4.13 -11.81 19.26
CA GLN A 124 -3.65 -12.85 18.36
C GLN A 124 -3.78 -12.42 16.92
N VAL A 125 -2.83 -12.81 16.09
CA VAL A 125 -2.96 -12.66 14.65
C VAL A 125 -3.79 -13.81 14.12
N VAL A 126 -4.87 -13.49 13.41
CA VAL A 126 -5.80 -14.45 12.82
C VAL A 126 -5.90 -14.21 11.32
N CYS A 127 -6.13 -15.29 10.57
CA CYS A 127 -6.44 -15.20 9.15
C CYS A 127 -7.95 -14.99 8.99
N ASN A 128 -8.33 -13.89 8.35
CA ASN A 128 -9.70 -13.56 7.99
C ASN A 128 -9.95 -14.05 6.55
N PRO A 129 -11.08 -14.74 6.27
CA PRO A 129 -11.37 -15.22 4.91
C PRO A 129 -11.50 -14.11 3.86
N VAL A 130 -11.81 -12.90 4.30
CA VAL A 130 -11.91 -11.71 3.45
C VAL A 130 -10.79 -10.74 3.83
N PRO A 131 -9.95 -10.30 2.87
CA PRO A 131 -8.94 -9.28 3.12
C PRO A 131 -9.54 -8.01 3.72
N VAL A 132 -8.88 -7.45 4.74
CA VAL A 132 -9.37 -6.26 5.45
C VAL A 132 -8.48 -5.07 5.13
N SER A 133 -9.10 -4.00 4.62
CA SER A 133 -8.40 -2.73 4.38
C SER A 133 -7.99 -2.08 5.70
N LYS A 134 -6.72 -1.64 5.78
CA LYS A 134 -6.19 -0.91 6.95
C LYS A 134 -6.74 0.52 7.05
N PHE A 135 -7.29 1.07 5.97
CA PHE A 135 -7.68 2.48 5.85
C PHE A 135 -9.15 2.69 5.50
N SER A 136 -10.00 1.67 5.70
CA SER A 136 -11.40 1.68 5.26
C SER A 136 -12.16 2.98 5.62
N GLY A 137 -12.58 3.73 4.59
CA GLY A 137 -13.32 4.98 4.73
C GLY A 137 -12.53 6.18 5.26
N MET A 138 -11.20 6.09 5.33
CA MET A 138 -10.36 7.18 5.85
C MET A 138 -10.18 8.28 4.81
N GLN A 139 -10.51 9.51 5.21
CA GLN A 139 -10.27 10.72 4.44
C GLN A 139 -9.48 11.73 5.25
N LEU A 140 -8.42 12.28 4.66
CA LEU A 140 -7.58 13.27 5.32
C LEU A 140 -7.15 14.35 4.33
N ARG A 141 -7.01 15.59 4.81
CA ARG A 141 -6.41 16.66 4.01
C ARG A 141 -4.92 16.39 3.79
N GLY A 142 -4.39 16.85 2.66
CA GLY A 142 -2.97 16.69 2.35
C GLY A 142 -2.06 17.30 3.41
N VAL A 143 -2.43 18.44 4.01
CA VAL A 143 -1.68 19.03 5.13
C VAL A 143 -1.59 18.08 6.33
N THR A 144 -2.67 17.37 6.65
CA THR A 144 -2.70 16.39 7.76
C THR A 144 -1.83 15.18 7.42
N LEU A 145 -1.92 14.67 6.18
CA LEU A 145 -1.09 13.56 5.70
C LEU A 145 0.42 13.90 5.72
N MET A 146 0.79 15.14 5.42
CA MET A 146 2.18 15.57 5.39
C MET A 146 2.74 15.98 6.76
N LYS A 147 1.91 16.54 7.65
CA LYS A 147 2.37 17.03 8.97
C LYS A 147 2.13 16.02 10.09
N ALA A 148 0.94 15.45 10.19
CA ALA A 148 0.60 14.48 11.25
C ALA A 148 0.95 13.03 10.85
N GLY A 149 0.84 12.71 9.56
CA GLY A 149 1.15 11.39 9.03
C GLY A 149 0.10 10.31 9.33
N LEU A 150 0.24 9.18 8.65
CA LEU A 150 -0.66 8.02 8.73
C LEU A 150 -0.15 6.98 9.72
N PRO A 151 -0.97 6.51 10.67
CA PRO A 151 -0.63 5.37 11.50
C PRO A 151 -0.54 4.10 10.64
N LEU A 152 0.58 3.38 10.71
CA LEU A 152 0.79 2.12 9.98
C LEU A 152 0.92 0.95 10.93
N GLN A 153 0.14 -0.10 10.68
CA GLN A 153 0.22 -1.34 11.44
C GLN A 153 0.91 -2.44 10.61
N PHE A 154 1.93 -3.03 11.23
CA PHE A 154 2.66 -4.18 10.72
C PHE A 154 2.53 -5.33 11.71
N LEU A 155 2.44 -6.55 11.19
CA LEU A 155 2.27 -7.76 12.00
C LEU A 155 3.53 -8.61 12.07
N PHE A 156 4.35 -8.60 11.02
CA PHE A 156 5.50 -9.50 10.86
C PHE A 156 6.67 -8.80 10.15
N ASP A 157 7.84 -9.43 10.21
CA ASP A 157 8.97 -9.09 9.34
C ASP A 157 8.59 -9.30 7.87
N GLY A 158 9.02 -8.39 7.00
CA GLY A 158 8.67 -8.42 5.58
C GLY A 158 7.24 -7.94 5.25
N ASP A 159 6.43 -7.59 6.26
CA ASP A 159 5.07 -7.08 6.03
C ASP A 159 5.11 -5.77 5.23
N CYS A 160 4.19 -5.66 4.28
CA CYS A 160 4.15 -4.55 3.33
C CYS A 160 2.78 -3.88 3.36
N SER A 161 2.76 -2.57 3.14
CA SER A 161 1.53 -1.83 2.89
C SER A 161 1.65 -1.09 1.57
N LEU A 162 0.64 -1.25 0.71
CA LEU A 162 0.54 -0.59 -0.59
C LEU A 162 -0.82 0.09 -0.67
N PHE A 163 -0.83 1.40 -0.83
CA PHE A 163 -2.08 2.16 -0.85
C PHE A 163 -2.01 3.37 -1.80
N GLU A 164 -3.17 3.75 -2.32
CA GLU A 164 -3.36 4.97 -3.11
C GLU A 164 -3.89 6.09 -2.21
N ILE A 165 -3.34 7.28 -2.41
CA ILE A 165 -3.90 8.54 -1.93
C ILE A 165 -4.59 9.16 -3.13
N ARG A 166 -5.90 9.36 -3.08
CA ARG A 166 -6.70 9.82 -4.23
C ARG A 166 -7.54 11.02 -3.84
N SER A 167 -7.48 12.10 -4.61
CA SER A 167 -8.34 13.26 -4.38
C SER A 167 -9.80 12.82 -4.46
N SER A 168 -10.60 13.19 -3.46
CA SER A 168 -12.02 12.83 -3.42
C SER A 168 -12.82 13.44 -4.58
N GLU A 169 -12.28 14.47 -5.26
CA GLU A 169 -12.85 15.07 -6.47
C GLU A 169 -12.79 14.14 -7.68
N LEU A 170 -11.90 13.14 -7.70
CA LEU A 170 -11.78 12.18 -8.79
C LEU A 170 -12.83 11.06 -8.75
N GLY A 171 -13.73 11.07 -7.76
CA GLY A 171 -14.73 10.04 -7.55
C GLY A 171 -14.16 8.68 -7.12
N ALA A 172 -15.05 7.71 -6.94
CA ALA A 172 -14.72 6.38 -6.42
C ALA A 172 -13.79 5.59 -7.37
N ARG A 173 -12.85 4.84 -6.79
CA ARG A 173 -11.99 3.89 -7.50
C ARG A 173 -12.70 2.53 -7.65
N PRO A 174 -12.53 1.79 -8.77
CA PRO A 174 -12.77 0.35 -8.78
C PRO A 174 -11.95 -0.33 -7.66
N GLY A 175 -12.53 -1.34 -7.01
CA GLY A 175 -12.05 -1.89 -5.73
C GLY A 175 -10.59 -2.42 -5.69
N PRO A 176 -10.13 -2.87 -4.50
CA PRO A 176 -8.75 -3.29 -4.24
C PRO A 176 -8.33 -4.57 -4.99
N ALA A 177 -7.06 -4.98 -4.87
CA ALA A 177 -6.61 -6.33 -5.29
C ALA A 177 -7.59 -7.40 -4.80
N GLY A 178 -8.01 -8.30 -5.70
CA GLY A 178 -8.94 -9.39 -5.38
C GLY A 178 -10.43 -9.04 -5.46
N SER A 179 -10.82 -7.78 -5.68
CA SER A 179 -12.22 -7.42 -5.96
C SER A 179 -12.62 -7.60 -7.43
N PHE A 180 -11.67 -8.01 -8.28
CA PHE A 180 -11.90 -8.18 -9.72
C PHE A 180 -12.11 -9.65 -10.05
N ASP A 181 -13.32 -9.99 -10.50
CA ASP A 181 -13.64 -11.35 -10.95
C ASP A 181 -13.05 -11.59 -12.35
N PHE A 182 -11.90 -12.27 -12.39
CA PHE A 182 -11.24 -12.63 -13.65
C PHE A 182 -11.99 -13.68 -14.48
N THR A 183 -13.05 -14.32 -13.96
CA THR A 183 -13.83 -15.31 -14.72
C THR A 183 -14.61 -14.67 -15.87
N THR A 184 -14.94 -13.37 -15.75
CA THR A 184 -15.65 -12.59 -16.77
C THR A 184 -14.83 -12.26 -18.01
N LEU A 185 -13.49 -12.41 -17.96
CA LEU A 185 -12.60 -12.19 -19.12
C LEU A 185 -12.62 -13.35 -20.14
N ARG A 186 -13.26 -14.49 -19.81
CA ARG A 186 -13.30 -15.66 -20.71
C ARG A 186 -14.33 -15.58 -21.85
N SER A 187 -15.16 -14.54 -21.92
CA SER A 187 -16.19 -14.40 -22.97
C SER A 187 -15.79 -13.49 -24.14
N ALA A 188 -14.53 -13.04 -24.21
CA ALA A 188 -14.05 -12.16 -25.27
C ALA A 188 -12.76 -12.70 -25.92
N VAL A 189 -12.85 -13.89 -26.51
CA VAL A 189 -11.96 -14.38 -27.57
C VAL A 189 -12.82 -15.03 -28.64
#